data_AF-A0A7R9A131-F1
#
_entry.id   AF-A0A7R9A131-F1
#
_cell.length_a   1.000
_cell.length_b   1.000
_cell.length_c   1.000
_cell.angle_alpha   90.00
_cell.angle_beta   90.00
_cell.angle_gamma   90.00
#
_symmetry.space_group_name_H-M   'P 1'
#
loop_
_entity.id
_entity.type
_entity.pdbx_description
1 polymer ?
#
loop_
_entity_poly.entity_id
_entity_poly.type
_entity_poly.pdbx_seq_one_letter_code
_entity_poly.pdbx_strand_id
1 'polypeptide(L)'
;EPDEPTLLQRFFDHILEIRPHIFVTYNGDFFDWTFVEARAGIHGLDMLKEVGFAKNTAGFFACRPAIHMDCLCWVKRDSYLPVGSQGLKAVAKAKLRYDPVELDPEDMCKMAVEQPQVSKL
;
A
#
# COMPACT_ATOMS: atom_id res chain seq x y z
N GLU A 1 13.79 -4.89 -9.80
CA GLU A 1 15.03 -4.67 -9.02
C GLU A 1 15.60 -5.98 -8.49
N PRO A 2 16.93 -6.12 -8.44
CA PRO A 2 17.61 -7.37 -8.08
C PRO A 2 17.54 -7.75 -6.59
N ASP A 3 17.32 -6.78 -5.69
CA ASP A 3 17.22 -7.00 -4.26
C ASP A 3 16.26 -5.99 -3.59
N GLU A 4 16.03 -6.16 -2.28
CA GLU A 4 15.14 -5.29 -1.52
C GLU A 4 15.60 -3.81 -1.42
N PRO A 5 16.88 -3.49 -1.11
CA PRO A 5 17.28 -2.09 -1.04
C PRO A 5 17.19 -1.38 -2.40
N THR A 6 17.56 -2.05 -3.50
CA THR A 6 17.40 -1.47 -4.85
C THR A 6 15.93 -1.28 -5.21
N LEU A 7 15.04 -2.18 -4.79
CA LEU A 7 13.58 -2.02 -4.94
C LEU A 7 13.06 -0.79 -4.19
N LEU A 8 13.44 -0.62 -2.92
CA LEU A 8 13.02 0.52 -2.10
C LEU A 8 13.55 1.84 -2.66
N GLN A 9 14.83 1.89 -3.06
CA GLN A 9 15.40 3.07 -3.69
C GLN A 9 14.66 3.41 -4.98
N ARG A 10 14.40 2.42 -5.84
CA ARG A 10 13.66 2.64 -7.09
C ARG A 10 12.25 3.19 -6.84
N PHE A 11 11.58 2.71 -5.79
CA PHE A 11 10.26 3.22 -5.38
C PHE A 11 10.33 4.69 -4.94
N PHE A 12 11.30 5.05 -4.10
CA PHE A 12 11.51 6.44 -3.64
C PHE A 12 11.92 7.37 -4.78
N ASP A 13 12.86 6.96 -5.62
CA ASP A 13 13.28 7.71 -6.80
C ASP A 13 12.10 8.03 -7.72
N HIS A 14 11.21 7.05 -7.92
CA HIS A 14 10.04 7.24 -8.77
C HIS A 14 9.02 8.22 -8.15
N ILE A 15 8.85 8.21 -6.83
CA ILE A 15 8.04 9.22 -6.13
C ILE A 15 8.61 10.62 -6.36
N LEU A 16 9.93 10.79 -6.25
CA LEU A 16 10.61 12.08 -6.46
C LEU A 16 10.60 12.54 -7.92
N GLU A 17 10.62 11.60 -8.86
CA GLU A 17 10.49 11.87 -10.29
C GLU A 17 9.09 12.41 -10.62
N ILE A 18 8.05 11.69 -10.18
CA ILE A 18 6.66 12.00 -10.54
C ILE A 18 6.07 13.14 -9.69
N ARG A 19 6.52 13.29 -8.44
CA ARG A 19 6.03 14.28 -7.46
C ARG A 19 4.49 14.26 -7.33
N PRO A 20 3.90 13.10 -6.99
CA PRO A 20 2.46 12.99 -6.84
C PRO A 20 1.96 13.85 -5.67
N HIS A 21 0.82 14.51 -5.87
CA HIS A 21 0.12 15.27 -4.82
C HIS A 21 -0.84 14.41 -4.00
N ILE A 22 -1.18 13.20 -4.49
CA ILE A 22 -2.12 12.28 -3.85
C ILE A 22 -1.54 10.87 -3.90
N PHE A 23 -1.47 10.24 -2.74
CA PHE A 23 -1.15 8.83 -2.57
C PHE A 23 -2.39 8.11 -2.10
N VAL A 24 -2.75 7.00 -2.73
CA VAL A 24 -3.95 6.24 -2.39
C VAL A 24 -3.55 4.82 -2.00
N THR A 25 -4.06 4.36 -0.86
CA THR A 25 -3.83 2.99 -0.35
C THR A 25 -5.15 2.38 0.14
N TYR A 26 -5.11 1.10 0.49
CA TYR A 26 -6.22 0.44 1.18
C TYR A 26 -5.68 -0.18 2.47
N ASN A 27 -5.93 0.46 3.61
CA ASN A 27 -5.33 0.15 4.92
C ASN A 27 -3.83 0.49 5.05
N GLY A 28 -3.34 1.43 4.24
CA GLY A 28 -1.91 1.75 4.17
C GLY A 28 -1.34 2.43 5.41
N ASP A 29 -2.17 3.12 6.20
CA ASP A 29 -1.70 3.73 7.46
C ASP A 29 -1.30 2.67 8.51
N PHE A 30 -1.89 1.47 8.42
CA PHE A 30 -1.73 0.41 9.40
C PHE A 30 -0.92 -0.79 8.89
N PHE A 31 -0.67 -0.88 7.59
CA PHE A 31 0.11 -1.95 6.99
C PHE A 31 1.20 -1.41 6.05
N ASP A 32 0.83 -0.93 4.86
CA ASP A 32 1.76 -0.67 3.76
C ASP A 32 2.88 0.30 4.13
N TRP A 33 2.56 1.49 4.62
CA TRP A 33 3.58 2.50 4.95
C TRP A 33 4.43 2.11 6.16
N THR A 34 3.82 1.48 7.16
CA THR A 34 4.56 0.98 8.34
C THR A 34 5.56 -0.10 7.91
N PHE A 35 5.17 -0.97 6.99
CA PHE A 35 6.05 -2.00 6.45
C PHE A 35 7.20 -1.39 5.64
N VAL A 36 6.90 -0.49 4.69
CA VAL A 36 7.92 0.19 3.88
C VAL A 36 8.90 0.97 4.75
N GLU A 37 8.43 1.76 5.72
CA GLU A 37 9.28 2.51 6.66
C GLU A 37 10.23 1.58 7.43
N ALA A 38 9.72 0.47 7.98
CA ALA A 38 10.52 -0.49 8.72
C ALA A 38 11.57 -1.18 7.86
N ARG A 39 11.23 -1.58 6.62
CA ARG A 39 12.18 -2.21 5.69
C ARG A 39 13.23 -1.23 5.19
N ALA A 40 12.84 0.02 4.90
CA ALA A 40 13.75 1.10 4.56
C ALA A 40 14.77 1.35 5.69
N GLY A 41 14.31 1.41 6.94
CA GLY A 41 15.18 1.61 8.10
C GLY A 41 16.23 0.52 8.29
N ILE A 42 15.92 -0.74 7.98
CA ILE A 42 16.89 -1.86 8.03
C ILE A 42 18.04 -1.67 7.03
N HIS A 43 17.77 -1.02 5.91
CA HIS A 43 18.75 -0.72 4.85
C HIS A 43 19.37 0.69 4.99
N GLY A 44 19.14 1.37 6.11
CA GLY A 44 19.68 2.71 6.37
C GLY A 44 19.01 3.85 5.61
N LEU A 45 17.85 3.60 5.00
CA LEU A 45 17.05 4.60 4.30
C LEU A 45 16.05 5.25 5.27
N ASP A 46 15.98 6.58 5.26
CA ASP A 46 15.10 7.37 6.12
C ASP A 46 13.95 7.92 5.27
N MET A 47 12.76 7.29 5.38
CA MET A 47 11.61 7.60 4.52
C MET A 47 11.18 9.08 4.57
N LEU A 48 11.36 9.75 5.71
CA LEU A 48 11.09 11.19 5.85
C LEU A 48 12.06 12.02 5.00
N LYS A 49 13.35 11.65 4.98
CA LYS A 49 14.36 12.33 4.16
C LYS A 49 14.23 11.99 2.68
N GLU A 50 13.95 10.73 2.36
CA GLU A 50 13.84 10.25 0.98
C GLU A 50 12.61 10.84 0.28
N VAL A 51 11.42 10.74 0.89
CA VAL A 51 10.14 11.05 0.21
C VAL A 51 9.21 11.98 1.02
N GLY A 52 9.65 12.46 2.18
CA GLY A 52 8.87 13.40 3.00
C GLY A 52 7.71 12.79 3.78
N PHE A 53 7.54 11.46 3.73
CA PHE A 53 6.50 10.75 4.47
C PHE A 53 6.99 10.35 5.86
N ALA A 54 6.17 10.64 6.87
CA ALA A 54 6.39 10.15 8.23
C ALA A 54 5.05 10.00 8.97
N LYS A 55 5.06 9.22 10.05
CA LYS A 55 3.92 9.09 10.95
C LYS A 55 3.72 10.38 11.75
N ASN A 56 2.51 10.93 11.69
CA ASN A 56 2.14 12.12 12.47
C ASN A 56 1.76 11.75 13.92
N THR A 57 1.45 12.76 14.73
CA THR A 57 1.07 12.57 16.15
C THR A 57 -0.22 11.79 16.35
N ALA A 58 -1.08 11.70 15.35
CA ALA A 58 -2.30 10.89 15.36
C ALA A 58 -2.06 9.44 14.91
N GLY A 59 -0.82 9.08 14.55
CA GLY A 59 -0.47 7.72 14.14
C GLY A 59 -0.74 7.41 12.66
N PHE A 60 -0.94 8.42 11.81
CA PHE A 60 -1.18 8.25 10.37
C PHE A 60 0.00 8.77 9.55
N PHE A 61 0.27 8.17 8.40
CA PHE A 61 1.33 8.63 7.52
C PHE A 61 0.90 9.88 6.75
N ALA A 62 1.74 10.90 6.80
CA ALA A 62 1.49 12.18 6.16
C ALA A 62 2.76 12.74 5.53
N CYS A 63 2.57 13.57 4.51
CA CYS A 63 3.61 14.31 3.81
C CYS A 63 3.14 15.75 3.64
N ARG A 64 4.03 16.74 3.74
CA ARG A 64 3.63 18.16 3.65
C ARG A 64 3.12 18.55 2.24
N PRO A 65 3.80 18.20 1.13
CA PRO A 65 3.32 18.53 -0.22
C PRO A 65 2.25 17.58 -0.77
N ALA A 66 1.93 16.46 -0.10
CA ALA A 66 1.07 15.42 -0.64
C ALA A 66 0.08 14.86 0.38
N ILE A 67 -1.13 14.55 -0.08
CA ILE A 67 -2.18 13.96 0.76
C ILE A 67 -2.11 12.43 0.65
N HIS A 68 -2.12 11.76 1.81
CA HIS A 68 -2.39 10.33 1.88
C HIS A 68 -3.90 10.08 2.02
N MET A 69 -4.48 9.34 1.08
CA MET A 69 -5.87 8.91 1.07
C MET A 69 -5.95 7.40 1.31
N ASP A 70 -6.09 6.99 2.56
CA ASP A 70 -6.42 5.60 2.89
C ASP A 70 -7.91 5.34 2.62
N CYS A 71 -8.21 4.57 1.57
CA CYS A 71 -9.57 4.26 1.17
C CYS A 71 -10.36 3.51 2.24
N LEU A 72 -9.71 2.76 3.14
CA LEU A 72 -10.42 2.02 4.19
C LEU A 72 -11.09 2.97 5.18
N CYS A 73 -10.54 4.18 5.40
CA CYS A 73 -11.16 5.21 6.24
C CYS A 73 -12.51 5.66 5.66
N TRP A 74 -12.59 5.89 4.34
CA TRP A 74 -13.85 6.17 3.67
C TRP A 74 -14.79 4.97 3.70
N VAL A 75 -14.27 3.76 3.49
CA VAL A 75 -15.10 2.54 3.53
C VAL A 75 -15.79 2.40 4.88
N LYS A 76 -15.04 2.56 5.98
CA LYS A 76 -15.59 2.45 7.34
C LYS A 76 -16.61 3.55 7.66
N ARG A 77 -16.40 4.76 7.15
CA ARG A 77 -17.22 5.93 7.52
C ARG A 77 -18.46 6.10 6.63
N ASP A 78 -18.29 5.98 5.32
CA ASP A 78 -19.24 6.53 4.34
C ASP A 78 -19.72 5.50 3.30
N SER A 79 -19.17 4.27 3.27
CA SER A 79 -19.58 3.30 2.23
C SER A 79 -20.95 2.69 2.44
N TYR A 80 -21.48 2.76 3.66
CA TYR A 80 -22.68 2.06 4.13
C TYR A 80 -22.61 0.53 3.97
N LEU A 81 -21.41 -0.04 3.82
CA LEU A 81 -21.22 -1.49 3.78
C LEU A 81 -21.18 -2.07 5.20
N PRO A 82 -21.77 -3.26 5.42
CA PRO A 82 -21.65 -3.96 6.68
C PRO A 82 -20.19 -4.27 6.97
N VAL A 83 -19.80 -4.33 8.25
CA VAL A 83 -18.40 -4.55 8.68
C VAL A 83 -17.76 -5.77 8.01
N GLY A 84 -18.52 -6.87 7.86
CA GLY A 84 -18.06 -8.09 7.18
C GLY A 84 -17.83 -7.97 5.66
N SER A 85 -18.16 -6.82 5.05
CA SER A 85 -17.99 -6.54 3.62
C SER A 85 -17.07 -5.33 3.36
N GLN A 86 -16.25 -4.95 4.34
CA GLN A 86 -15.27 -3.87 4.23
C GLN A 86 -13.87 -4.36 3.83
N GLY A 87 -13.72 -5.62 3.42
CA GLY A 87 -12.49 -6.11 2.78
C GLY A 87 -12.40 -5.65 1.33
N LEU A 88 -11.18 -5.45 0.82
CA LEU A 88 -10.92 -4.89 -0.53
C LEU A 88 -11.71 -5.62 -1.63
N LYS A 89 -11.76 -6.95 -1.60
CA LYS A 89 -12.53 -7.76 -2.55
C LYS A 89 -14.04 -7.45 -2.52
N ALA A 90 -14.63 -7.45 -1.33
CA ALA A 90 -16.06 -7.17 -1.17
C ALA A 90 -16.40 -5.72 -1.58
N VAL A 91 -15.52 -4.77 -1.25
CA VAL A 91 -15.67 -3.37 -1.65
C VAL A 91 -15.57 -3.22 -3.16
N ALA A 92 -14.59 -3.85 -3.82
CA ALA A 92 -14.45 -3.84 -5.28
C ALA A 92 -15.70 -4.40 -5.96
N LYS A 93 -16.23 -5.55 -5.50
CA LYS A 93 -17.51 -6.09 -6.00
C LYS A 93 -18.66 -5.10 -5.86
N ALA A 94 -18.82 -4.52 -4.68
CA ALA A 94 -19.95 -3.65 -4.38
C ALA A 94 -19.88 -2.29 -5.07
N LYS A 95 -18.69 -1.69 -5.17
CA LYS A 95 -18.51 -0.31 -5.65
C LYS A 95 -18.02 -0.22 -7.10
N LEU A 96 -17.23 -1.19 -7.56
CA LEU A 96 -16.64 -1.21 -8.91
C LEU A 96 -17.28 -2.25 -9.84
N ARG A 97 -18.15 -3.12 -9.30
CA ARG A 97 -18.96 -4.10 -10.08
C ARG A 97 -18.13 -5.10 -10.89
N TYR A 98 -16.96 -5.50 -10.38
CA TYR A 98 -16.21 -6.62 -10.92
C TYR A 98 -15.74 -7.56 -9.79
N ASP A 99 -15.42 -8.80 -10.13
CA ASP A 99 -14.86 -9.79 -9.21
C ASP A 99 -13.34 -9.78 -9.33
N PRO A 100 -12.59 -9.22 -8.35
CA PRO A 100 -11.14 -9.23 -8.41
C PRO A 100 -10.60 -10.64 -8.16
N VAL A 101 -9.43 -10.90 -8.75
CA VAL A 101 -8.64 -12.10 -8.48
C VAL A 101 -8.42 -12.23 -6.98
N GLU A 102 -8.64 -13.44 -6.46
CA GLU A 102 -8.37 -13.79 -5.07
C GLU A 102 -7.21 -14.77 -5.02
N LEU A 103 -6.31 -14.53 -4.09
CA LEU A 103 -5.19 -15.39 -3.77
C LEU A 103 -5.18 -15.59 -2.26
N ASP A 104 -5.02 -16.83 -1.82
CA ASP A 104 -4.86 -17.13 -0.40
C ASP A 104 -3.54 -16.51 0.10
N PRO A 105 -3.55 -15.69 1.17
CA PRO A 105 -2.34 -15.13 1.76
C PRO A 105 -1.27 -16.17 2.09
N GLU A 106 -1.66 -17.38 2.51
CA GLU A 106 -0.72 -18.45 2.87
C GLU A 106 0.03 -19.02 1.66
N ASP A 107 -0.56 -18.88 0.46
CA ASP A 107 0.05 -19.35 -0.79
C ASP A 107 0.99 -18.31 -1.42
N MET A 108 0.89 -17.02 -1.04
CA MET A 108 1.61 -15.92 -1.69
C MET A 108 3.14 -16.14 -1.73
N CYS A 109 3.74 -16.54 -0.60
CA CYS A 109 5.19 -16.73 -0.50
C CYS A 109 5.68 -17.91 -1.34
N LYS A 110 4.93 -19.01 -1.34
CA LYS A 110 5.25 -20.20 -2.15
C LYS A 110 5.14 -19.87 -3.64
N MET A 111 4.07 -19.18 -4.03
CA MET A 111 3.84 -18.77 -5.41
C MET A 111 4.88 -17.78 -5.92
N ALA A 112 5.47 -16.94 -5.09
CA ALA A 112 6.56 -16.05 -5.50
C ALA A 112 7.76 -16.81 -6.11
N VAL A 113 8.01 -18.05 -5.66
CA VAL A 113 9.08 -18.91 -6.18
C VAL A 113 8.57 -19.81 -7.32
N GLU A 114 7.43 -20.47 -7.10
CA GLU A 114 6.95 -21.52 -8.01
C GLU A 114 6.21 -20.96 -9.24
N GLN A 115 5.47 -19.87 -9.08
CA GLN A 115 4.57 -19.29 -10.08
C GLN A 115 4.56 -17.75 -10.00
N PRO A 116 5.69 -17.06 -10.22
CA PRO A 116 5.79 -15.61 -10.08
C PRO A 116 4.91 -14.85 -11.08
N GLN A 117 4.65 -15.45 -12.25
CA GLN A 117 3.65 -14.97 -13.17
C GLN A 117 2.32 -15.67 -12.85
N VAL A 118 1.38 -14.93 -12.25
CA VAL A 118 -0.02 -15.35 -12.19
C VAL A 118 -0.58 -15.19 -13.61
N SER A 119 -0.31 -16.17 -14.48
CA SER A 119 -0.69 -16.08 -15.88
C SER A 119 -2.21 -16.21 -16.01
N LYS A 120 -2.87 -15.08 -16.31
CA LYS A 120 -4.25 -14.93 -16.80
C LYS A 120 -5.34 -15.52 -15.89
N LEU A 121 -5.93 -14.66 -15.08
CA LEU A 121 -7.38 -14.69 -14.80
C LEU A 121 -8.03 -13.59 -15.64
#